data_AF-A0A3B9N6A6-F1
#
_entry.id   AF-A0A3B9N6A6-F1
#
_cell.length_a   1.000
_cell.length_b   1.000
_cell.length_c   1.000
_cell.angle_alpha   90.00
_cell.angle_beta   90.00
_cell.angle_gamma   90.00
#
_symmetry.space_group_name_H-M   'P 1'
#
loop_
_entity.id
_entity.type
_entity.pdbx_description
1 polymer ?
#
loop_
_entity_poly.entity_id
_entity_poly.type
_entity_poly.pdbx_seq_one_letter_code
_entity_poly.pdbx_strand_id
1 'polypeptide(L)'
;MKLLRYILTILIFLFYFNSFSQDTESAIKDIREKFKTINQINSYQEIVLNNEEFLEHMTDGGGHLTGFCRNDTVYKIYTKIGLSFGVHTIEYYYWNEKPIFIYFIEDTYEQKIDSVHGFLGFNIDKFEKRFEARYYLQNDSLLEIKKKGESLYKDREIKMKEYLLERAERYLKIVKNKAK
;
A
#
# COMPACT_ATOMS: atom_id res chain seq x y z
N MET A 1 20.64 -26.28 -44.02
CA MET A 1 20.10 -24.90 -43.93
C MET A 1 18.88 -24.74 -43.03
N LYS A 2 17.89 -25.65 -43.01
CA LYS A 2 16.69 -25.50 -42.15
C LYS A 2 16.99 -25.53 -40.64
N LEU A 3 17.90 -26.41 -40.19
CA LEU A 3 18.30 -26.53 -38.77
C LEU A 3 18.95 -25.26 -38.21
N LEU A 4 19.86 -24.64 -38.97
CA LEU A 4 20.52 -23.37 -38.59
C LEU A 4 19.51 -22.22 -38.46
N ARG A 5 18.47 -22.21 -39.30
CA ARG A 5 17.36 -21.23 -39.26
C ARG A 5 16.53 -21.38 -37.98
N TYR A 6 16.22 -22.61 -37.56
CA TYR A 6 15.48 -22.85 -36.31
C TYR A 6 16.30 -22.44 -35.06
N ILE A 7 17.60 -22.75 -35.04
CA ILE A 7 18.49 -22.34 -33.95
C ILE A 7 18.55 -20.81 -33.83
N LEU A 8 18.66 -20.09 -34.96
CA LEU A 8 18.67 -18.63 -34.98
C LEU A 8 17.36 -18.03 -34.47
N THR A 9 16.22 -18.68 -34.77
CA THR A 9 14.89 -18.20 -34.36
C THR A 9 14.69 -18.38 -32.85
N ILE A 10 15.19 -19.49 -32.27
CA ILE A 10 15.14 -19.75 -30.82
C ILE A 10 16.05 -18.77 -30.07
N LEU A 11 17.25 -18.48 -30.58
CA LEU A 11 18.16 -17.51 -29.98
C LEU A 11 17.59 -16.08 -29.95
N ILE A 12 16.91 -15.67 -31.02
CA ILE A 12 16.23 -14.36 -31.07
C ILE A 12 15.10 -14.32 -30.04
N PHE A 13 14.32 -15.40 -29.91
CA PHE A 13 13.23 -15.46 -28.93
C PHE A 13 13.74 -15.39 -27.49
N LEU A 14 14.87 -16.03 -27.16
CA LEU A 14 15.48 -15.98 -25.83
C LEU A 14 16.05 -14.59 -25.45
N PHE A 15 16.44 -13.77 -26.42
CA PHE A 15 16.88 -12.39 -26.14
C PHE A 15 15.71 -11.47 -25.74
N TYR A 16 14.52 -11.65 -26.30
CA TYR A 16 13.37 -10.79 -25.99
C TYR A 16 12.84 -10.96 -24.55
N PHE A 17 12.96 -12.14 -23.94
CA PHE A 17 12.48 -12.34 -22.56
C PHE A 17 13.40 -11.74 -21.49
N ASN A 18 14.70 -11.57 -21.79
CA ASN A 18 15.65 -11.07 -20.79
C ASN A 18 15.57 -9.54 -20.60
N SER A 19 15.14 -8.78 -21.60
CA SER A 19 15.06 -7.30 -21.51
C SER A 19 13.98 -6.79 -20.56
N PHE A 20 12.88 -7.54 -20.36
CA PHE A 20 11.77 -7.10 -19.51
C PHE A 20 12.05 -7.23 -18.00
N SER A 21 12.91 -8.17 -17.60
CA SER A 21 13.23 -8.39 -16.18
C SER A 21 14.17 -7.31 -15.62
N GLN A 22 15.12 -6.82 -16.43
CA GLN A 22 16.08 -5.80 -16.02
C GLN A 22 15.42 -4.43 -15.74
N ASP A 23 14.38 -4.09 -16.48
CA ASP A 23 13.67 -2.82 -16.31
C ASP A 23 12.88 -2.77 -14.99
N THR A 24 12.26 -3.89 -14.60
CA THR A 24 11.48 -3.99 -13.37
C THR A 24 12.35 -3.87 -12.11
N GLU A 25 13.50 -4.54 -12.07
CA GLU A 25 14.42 -4.46 -10.92
C GLU A 25 14.98 -3.04 -10.76
N SER A 26 15.35 -2.39 -11.87
CA SER A 26 15.78 -0.99 -11.88
C SER A 26 14.70 -0.06 -11.35
N ALA A 27 13.45 -0.22 -11.80
CA ALA A 27 12.32 0.57 -11.34
C ALA A 27 12.04 0.37 -9.84
N ILE A 28 12.10 -0.86 -9.33
CA ILE A 28 11.96 -1.14 -7.89
C ILE A 28 13.08 -0.49 -7.08
N LYS A 29 14.32 -0.50 -7.59
CA LYS A 29 15.46 0.15 -6.93
C LYS A 29 15.24 1.67 -6.84
N ASP A 30 14.82 2.31 -7.92
CA ASP A 30 14.49 3.74 -7.95
C ASP A 30 13.36 4.07 -6.95
N ILE A 31 12.29 3.27 -6.88
CA ILE A 31 11.22 3.44 -5.88
C ILE A 31 11.77 3.37 -4.45
N ARG A 32 12.69 2.45 -4.16
CA ARG A 32 13.31 2.32 -2.82
C ARG A 32 14.18 3.53 -2.48
N GLU A 33 14.90 4.08 -3.44
CA GLU A 33 15.70 5.29 -3.24
C GLU A 33 14.80 6.51 -2.96
N LYS A 34 13.70 6.66 -3.72
CA LYS A 34 12.68 7.68 -3.47
C LYS A 34 12.01 7.52 -2.10
N PHE A 35 11.60 6.30 -1.74
CA PHE A 35 11.05 5.97 -0.42
C PHE A 35 12.03 6.36 0.70
N LYS A 36 13.31 6.04 0.55
CA LYS A 36 14.34 6.43 1.52
C LYS A 36 14.45 7.95 1.63
N THR A 37 14.47 8.64 0.48
CA THR A 37 14.57 10.11 0.41
C THR A 37 13.39 10.78 1.13
N ILE A 38 12.16 10.31 0.88
CA ILE A 38 10.94 10.77 1.56
C ILE A 38 11.07 10.62 3.08
N ASN A 39 11.46 9.46 3.57
CA ASN A 39 11.59 9.21 5.01
C ASN A 39 12.77 9.93 5.68
N GLN A 40 13.69 10.53 4.92
CA GLN A 40 14.80 11.33 5.46
C GLN A 40 14.49 12.82 5.57
N ILE A 41 13.32 13.26 5.07
CA ILE A 41 12.88 14.65 5.23
C ILE A 41 12.35 14.85 6.65
N ASN A 42 13.04 15.67 7.44
CA ASN A 42 12.68 15.95 8.84
C ASN A 42 11.81 17.22 9.01
N SER A 43 11.50 17.92 7.92
CA SER A 43 10.90 19.26 7.94
C SER A 43 9.52 19.27 7.27
N TYR A 44 8.72 18.24 7.50
CA TYR A 44 7.35 18.19 6.97
C TYR A 44 6.44 19.13 7.75
N GLN A 45 5.55 19.80 7.02
CA GLN A 45 4.29 20.28 7.57
C GLN A 45 3.31 19.11 7.60
N GLU A 46 2.68 18.91 8.74
CA GLU A 46 1.69 17.85 8.94
C GLU A 46 0.27 18.40 8.82
N ILE A 47 -0.56 17.70 8.04
CA ILE A 47 -2.00 17.92 7.95
C ILE A 47 -2.68 16.73 8.60
N VAL A 48 -3.26 16.95 9.79
CA VAL A 48 -3.93 15.90 10.56
C VAL A 48 -5.44 16.03 10.40
N LEU A 49 -6.10 14.93 10.06
CA LEU A 49 -7.54 14.82 9.87
C LEU A 49 -8.07 13.58 10.61
N ASN A 50 -9.24 13.69 11.22
CA ASN A 50 -9.88 12.60 11.96
C ASN A 50 -11.30 12.34 11.45
N ASN A 51 -11.71 11.08 11.49
CA ASN A 51 -13.08 10.63 11.26
C ASN A 51 -13.73 11.30 10.04
N GLU A 52 -14.79 12.08 10.22
CA GLU A 52 -15.61 12.70 9.19
C GLU A 52 -14.85 13.71 8.32
N GLU A 53 -13.66 14.17 8.74
CA GLU A 53 -12.83 15.06 7.94
C GLU A 53 -12.30 14.39 6.66
N PHE A 54 -12.24 13.05 6.63
CA PHE A 54 -11.76 12.30 5.47
C PHE A 54 -12.49 10.97 5.21
N LEU A 55 -13.25 10.45 6.17
CA LEU A 55 -14.10 9.28 6.01
C LEU A 55 -15.51 9.69 5.62
N GLU A 56 -16.07 9.00 4.62
CA GLU A 56 -17.49 9.13 4.25
C GLU A 56 -18.42 8.52 5.31
N HIS A 57 -17.94 7.47 5.98
CA HIS A 57 -18.64 6.77 7.05
C HIS A 57 -17.68 6.50 8.21
N MET A 58 -18.12 6.85 9.43
CA MET A 58 -17.38 6.52 10.64
C MET A 58 -17.38 5.01 10.85
N THR A 59 -16.20 4.46 11.10
CA THR A 59 -16.00 3.05 11.47
C THR A 59 -16.00 2.90 12.98
N ASP A 60 -16.18 1.67 13.48
CA ASP A 60 -16.30 1.40 14.92
C ASP A 60 -15.10 1.91 15.75
N GLY A 61 -13.90 1.89 15.18
CA GLY A 61 -12.69 2.42 15.82
C GLY A 61 -12.22 3.77 15.26
N GLY A 62 -13.05 4.44 14.45
CA GLY A 62 -12.76 5.72 13.84
C GLY A 62 -11.64 5.70 12.80
N GLY A 63 -11.22 6.89 12.37
CA GLY A 63 -10.17 7.09 11.38
C GLY A 63 -9.23 8.21 11.76
N HIS A 64 -7.96 8.02 11.40
CA HIS A 64 -6.92 9.03 11.52
C HIS A 64 -6.12 9.09 10.21
N LEU A 65 -5.84 10.30 9.73
CA LEU A 65 -5.05 10.55 8.54
C LEU A 65 -4.06 11.68 8.81
N THR A 66 -2.79 11.45 8.48
CA THR A 66 -1.73 12.47 8.51
C THR A 66 -1.08 12.59 7.14
N GLY A 67 -1.22 13.75 6.52
CA GLY A 67 -0.50 14.11 5.30
C GLY A 67 0.80 14.86 5.61
N PHE A 68 1.91 14.43 5.02
CA PHE A 68 3.23 15.04 5.21
C PHE A 68 3.62 15.83 3.97
N CYS A 69 3.67 17.15 4.12
CA CYS A 69 3.81 18.11 3.03
C CYS A 69 5.08 18.95 3.16
N ARG A 70 5.68 19.33 2.04
CA ARG A 70 6.77 20.33 1.99
C ARG A 70 6.64 21.14 0.71
N ASN A 71 6.61 22.47 0.82
CA ASN A 71 6.44 23.40 -0.31
C ASN A 71 5.25 22.99 -1.20
N ASP A 72 4.06 22.87 -0.60
CA ASP A 72 2.80 22.47 -1.26
C ASP A 72 2.79 21.07 -1.91
N THR A 73 3.87 20.31 -1.78
CA THR A 73 3.99 18.95 -2.30
C THR A 73 3.74 17.94 -1.19
N VAL A 74 2.81 17.02 -1.42
CA VAL A 74 2.54 15.89 -0.52
C VAL A 74 3.50 14.75 -0.86
N TYR A 75 4.25 14.26 0.12
CA TYR A 75 5.23 13.18 -0.08
C TYR A 75 4.79 11.87 0.54
N LYS A 76 4.07 11.93 1.66
CA LYS A 76 3.58 10.76 2.39
C LYS A 76 2.19 11.04 2.93
N ILE A 77 1.33 10.04 2.93
CA ILE A 77 0.09 10.03 3.70
C ILE A 77 0.08 8.76 4.56
N TYR A 78 -0.08 8.94 5.86
CA TYR A 78 -0.31 7.87 6.83
C TYR A 78 -1.80 7.82 7.15
N THR A 79 -2.40 6.63 7.18
CA THR A 79 -3.77 6.43 7.61
C THR A 79 -3.90 5.25 8.54
N LYS A 80 -4.77 5.38 9.52
CA LYS A 80 -5.17 4.32 10.45
C LYS A 80 -6.68 4.29 10.54
N ILE A 81 -7.29 3.15 10.24
CA ILE A 81 -8.74 2.95 10.26
C ILE A 81 -9.05 1.81 11.23
N GLY A 82 -9.79 2.11 12.29
CA GLY A 82 -10.23 1.12 13.28
C GLY A 82 -11.53 0.44 12.84
N LEU A 83 -11.50 -0.88 12.75
CA LEU A 83 -12.62 -1.75 12.38
C LEU A 83 -13.07 -2.57 13.61
N SER A 84 -14.24 -3.21 13.54
CA SER A 84 -14.75 -4.09 14.61
C SER A 84 -13.79 -5.22 15.00
N PHE A 85 -13.01 -5.72 14.04
CA PHE A 85 -12.15 -6.89 14.20
C PHE A 85 -10.66 -6.56 14.17
N GLY A 86 -10.27 -5.29 14.04
CA GLY A 86 -8.87 -4.93 13.93
C GLY A 86 -8.63 -3.49 13.46
N VAL A 87 -7.44 -3.27 12.91
CA VAL A 87 -6.98 -1.98 12.43
C VAL A 87 -6.31 -2.15 11.08
N HIS A 88 -6.65 -1.28 10.13
CA HIS A 88 -5.91 -1.12 8.89
C HIS A 88 -4.98 0.08 9.03
N THR A 89 -3.69 -0.14 8.82
CA THR A 89 -2.70 0.95 8.71
C THR A 89 -2.17 0.98 7.29
N ILE A 90 -2.29 2.13 6.61
CA ILE A 90 -1.82 2.30 5.24
C ILE A 90 -0.94 3.52 5.15
N GLU A 91 0.24 3.36 4.54
CA GLU A 91 1.12 4.44 4.16
C GLU A 91 1.21 4.54 2.64
N TYR A 92 0.94 5.73 2.11
CA TYR A 92 1.09 6.07 0.71
C TYR A 92 2.30 6.96 0.54
N TYR A 93 3.16 6.65 -0.43
CA TYR A 93 4.34 7.44 -0.76
C TYR A 93 4.21 7.96 -2.18
N TYR A 94 4.41 9.26 -2.34
CA TYR A 94 4.18 9.97 -3.59
C TYR A 94 5.49 10.52 -4.15
N TRP A 95 5.61 10.46 -5.46
CA TRP A 95 6.65 11.15 -6.21
C TRP A 95 6.00 11.82 -7.42
N ASN A 96 6.22 13.13 -7.59
CA ASN A 96 5.54 13.92 -8.61
C ASN A 96 4.00 13.74 -8.58
N GLU A 97 3.42 13.78 -7.37
CA GLU A 97 1.98 13.60 -7.11
C GLU A 97 1.38 12.25 -7.52
N LYS A 98 2.22 11.26 -7.87
CA LYS A 98 1.81 9.90 -8.19
C LYS A 98 2.23 8.91 -7.11
N PRO A 99 1.36 7.97 -6.70
CA PRO A 99 1.74 6.95 -5.74
C PRO A 99 2.80 6.04 -6.36
N ILE A 100 3.96 5.93 -5.70
CA ILE A 100 5.06 5.04 -6.12
C ILE A 100 5.19 3.80 -5.22
N PHE A 101 4.69 3.91 -3.99
CA PHE A 101 4.78 2.83 -3.01
C PHE A 101 3.62 2.91 -2.03
N ILE A 102 3.01 1.76 -1.75
CA ILE A 102 1.96 1.62 -0.73
C ILE A 102 2.38 0.53 0.24
N TYR A 103 2.41 0.87 1.52
CA TYR A 103 2.61 -0.10 2.59
C TYR A 103 1.32 -0.28 3.37
N PHE A 104 0.78 -1.49 3.32
CA PHE A 104 -0.48 -1.84 3.95
C PHE A 104 -0.24 -2.87 5.05
N ILE A 105 -0.81 -2.63 6.22
CA ILE A 105 -0.81 -3.52 7.38
C ILE A 105 -2.26 -3.75 7.80
N GLU A 106 -2.61 -5.01 8.01
CA GLU A 106 -3.84 -5.41 8.70
C GLU A 106 -3.45 -6.07 10.02
N ASP A 107 -3.85 -5.45 11.14
CA ASP A 107 -3.70 -6.02 12.46
C ASP A 107 -5.09 -6.47 12.96
N THR A 108 -5.24 -7.72 13.41
CA THR A 108 -6.52 -8.24 13.93
C THR A 108 -6.48 -8.38 15.44
N TYR A 109 -7.58 -8.03 16.10
CA TYR A 109 -7.71 -8.25 17.55
C TYR A 109 -7.72 -9.74 17.89
N GLU A 110 -7.16 -10.09 19.05
CA GLU A 110 -7.24 -11.46 19.60
C GLU A 110 -8.71 -11.86 19.81
N GLN A 111 -9.07 -13.08 19.42
CA GLN A 111 -10.42 -13.60 19.66
C GLN A 111 -10.52 -14.19 21.06
N LYS A 112 -11.53 -13.75 21.83
CA LYS A 112 -11.90 -14.40 23.09
C LYS A 112 -12.83 -15.57 22.75
N ILE A 113 -12.35 -16.79 22.97
CA ILE A 113 -13.10 -18.02 22.71
C ILE A 113 -13.22 -18.80 24.03
N ASP A 114 -14.43 -19.24 24.35
CA ASP A 114 -14.71 -20.13 25.46
C ASP A 114 -15.12 -21.52 24.94
N SER A 115 -14.75 -22.57 25.67
CA SER A 115 -15.00 -23.95 25.25
C SER A 115 -16.48 -24.35 25.31
N VAL A 116 -17.30 -23.64 26.08
CA VAL A 116 -18.73 -23.91 26.25
C VAL A 116 -19.58 -23.03 25.33
N HIS A 117 -19.22 -21.75 25.19
CA HIS A 117 -20.03 -20.74 24.50
C HIS A 117 -19.50 -20.32 23.12
N GLY A 118 -18.30 -20.75 22.74
CA GLY A 118 -17.69 -20.38 21.46
C GLY A 118 -17.13 -18.94 21.48
N PHE A 119 -17.35 -18.18 20.41
CA PHE A 119 -16.83 -16.81 20.28
C PHE A 119 -17.54 -15.84 21.24
N LEU A 120 -16.75 -15.20 22.11
CA LEU A 120 -17.23 -14.25 23.12
C LEU A 120 -16.95 -12.78 22.77
N GLY A 121 -16.15 -12.51 21.73
CA GLY A 121 -15.78 -11.16 21.33
C GLY A 121 -14.29 -11.02 21.04
N PHE A 122 -13.84 -9.77 20.89
CA PHE A 122 -12.45 -9.43 20.65
C PHE A 122 -11.78 -8.85 21.90
N ASN A 123 -10.49 -9.11 22.06
CA ASN A 123 -9.64 -8.42 23.01
C ASN A 123 -8.98 -7.22 22.31
N ILE A 124 -9.59 -6.04 22.44
CA ILE A 124 -9.16 -4.84 21.71
C ILE A 124 -7.75 -4.34 22.06
N ASP A 125 -7.20 -4.80 23.20
CA ASP A 125 -5.87 -4.43 23.68
C ASP A 125 -4.75 -5.34 23.13
N LYS A 126 -5.10 -6.42 22.40
CA LYS A 126 -4.13 -7.40 21.89
C LYS A 126 -4.37 -7.73 20.43
N PHE A 127 -3.27 -7.81 19.67
CA PHE A 127 -3.28 -8.18 18.26
C PHE A 127 -2.63 -9.56 18.05
N GLU A 128 -3.19 -10.38 17.16
CA GLU A 128 -2.70 -11.75 16.89
C GLU A 128 -2.21 -11.96 15.47
N LYS A 129 -2.90 -11.40 14.47
CA LYS A 129 -2.55 -11.60 13.07
C LYS A 129 -2.17 -10.28 12.46
N ARG A 130 -1.01 -10.29 11.83
CA ARG A 130 -0.48 -9.18 11.07
C ARG A 130 -0.23 -9.62 9.64
N PHE A 131 -1.03 -9.10 8.72
CA PHE A 131 -0.74 -9.14 7.30
C PHE A 131 0.00 -7.87 6.91
N GLU A 132 1.01 -7.99 6.06
CA GLU A 132 1.71 -6.87 5.46
C GLU A 132 1.75 -7.03 3.95
N ALA A 133 1.47 -5.95 3.22
CA ALA A 133 1.67 -5.89 1.78
C ALA A 133 2.41 -4.62 1.39
N ARG A 134 3.39 -4.78 0.51
CA ARG A 134 4.20 -3.71 -0.08
C ARG A 134 3.93 -3.70 -1.57
N TYR A 135 3.26 -2.66 -2.07
CA TYR A 135 2.92 -2.46 -3.47
C TYR A 135 3.93 -1.49 -4.08
N TYR A 136 4.61 -1.91 -5.13
CA TYR A 136 5.53 -1.08 -5.92
C TYR A 136 4.81 -0.66 -7.21
N LEU A 137 4.74 0.64 -7.46
CA LEU A 137 3.93 1.24 -8.53
C LEU A 137 4.80 2.12 -9.43
N GLN A 138 4.52 2.07 -10.73
CA GLN A 138 5.11 2.97 -11.70
C GLN A 138 4.03 3.39 -12.70
N ASN A 139 3.79 4.70 -12.81
CA ASN A 139 2.76 5.28 -13.68
C ASN A 139 1.38 4.61 -13.47
N ASP A 140 0.95 4.51 -12.21
CA ASP A 140 -0.31 3.88 -11.78
C ASP A 140 -0.42 2.36 -12.07
N SER A 141 0.63 1.76 -12.65
CA SER A 141 0.73 0.33 -12.93
C SER A 141 1.46 -0.40 -11.82
N LEU A 142 0.99 -1.61 -11.51
CA LEU A 142 1.61 -2.48 -10.51
C LEU A 142 2.85 -3.16 -11.07
N LEU A 143 4.00 -2.93 -10.45
CA LEU A 143 5.24 -3.65 -10.76
C LEU A 143 5.37 -4.92 -9.94
N GLU A 144 5.20 -4.82 -8.63
CA GLU A 144 5.40 -5.94 -7.70
C GLU A 144 4.53 -5.77 -6.44
N ILE A 145 4.09 -6.90 -5.88
CA ILE A 145 3.53 -6.96 -4.52
C ILE A 145 4.35 -7.93 -3.69
N LYS A 146 4.90 -7.47 -2.56
CA LYS A 146 5.49 -8.36 -1.55
C LYS A 146 4.56 -8.48 -0.37
N LYS A 147 4.19 -9.71 -0.01
CA LYS A 147 3.26 -10.01 1.08
C LYS A 147 3.94 -10.79 2.19
N LYS A 148 3.48 -10.60 3.42
CA LYS A 148 3.85 -11.39 4.59
C LYS A 148 2.61 -11.62 5.45
N GLY A 149 2.44 -12.83 5.96
CA GLY A 149 1.24 -13.21 6.70
C GLY A 149 0.07 -13.47 5.76
N GLU A 150 -1.12 -13.58 6.35
CA GLU A 150 -2.33 -13.96 5.64
C GLU A 150 -3.42 -12.92 5.87
N SER A 151 -3.90 -12.31 4.78
CA SER A 151 -4.96 -11.30 4.84
C SER A 151 -6.31 -11.93 5.18
N LEU A 152 -7.17 -11.17 5.85
CA LEU A 152 -8.57 -11.53 6.04
C LEU A 152 -9.39 -11.49 4.73
N TYR A 153 -8.84 -10.89 3.67
CA TYR A 153 -9.54 -10.65 2.40
C TYR A 153 -9.03 -11.53 1.24
N LYS A 154 -8.74 -12.82 1.50
CA LYS A 154 -8.12 -13.76 0.55
C LYS A 154 -8.73 -13.75 -0.86
N ASP A 155 -10.04 -13.60 -0.99
CA ASP A 155 -10.74 -13.66 -2.28
C ASP A 155 -10.84 -12.30 -3.02
N ARG A 156 -10.25 -11.23 -2.48
CA ARG A 156 -10.42 -9.85 -2.98
C ARG A 156 -9.12 -9.15 -3.34
N GLU A 157 -8.04 -9.88 -3.61
CA GLU A 157 -6.72 -9.29 -3.82
C GLU A 157 -6.65 -8.31 -5.01
N ILE A 158 -7.25 -8.64 -6.15
CA ILE A 158 -7.28 -7.74 -7.32
C ILE A 158 -8.01 -6.44 -6.96
N LYS A 159 -9.13 -6.56 -6.25
CA LYS A 159 -9.92 -5.41 -5.78
C LYS A 159 -9.18 -4.59 -4.72
N MET A 160 -8.28 -5.21 -3.95
CA MET A 160 -7.50 -4.51 -2.93
C MET A 160 -6.57 -3.46 -3.54
N LYS A 161 -5.88 -3.77 -4.66
CA LYS A 161 -5.03 -2.79 -5.34
C LYS A 161 -5.85 -1.57 -5.77
N GLU A 162 -6.97 -1.80 -6.45
CA GLU A 162 -7.85 -0.74 -6.96
C GLU A 162 -8.38 0.12 -5.82
N TYR A 163 -8.86 -0.52 -4.74
CA TYR A 163 -9.31 0.13 -3.52
C TYR A 163 -8.22 1.01 -2.87
N LEU A 164 -6.98 0.51 -2.82
CA LEU A 164 -5.86 1.26 -2.26
C LEU A 164 -5.50 2.47 -3.12
N LEU A 165 -5.50 2.33 -4.45
CA LEU A 165 -5.23 3.42 -5.38
C LEU A 165 -6.31 4.51 -5.35
N GLU A 166 -7.58 4.12 -5.36
CA GLU A 166 -8.71 5.05 -5.22
C GLU A 166 -8.61 5.87 -3.93
N ARG A 167 -8.27 5.21 -2.82
CA ARG A 167 -8.00 5.89 -1.54
C ARG A 167 -6.79 6.82 -1.62
N ALA A 168 -5.70 6.39 -2.25
CA ALA A 168 -4.50 7.21 -2.42
C ALA A 168 -4.83 8.53 -3.14
N GLU A 169 -5.63 8.47 -4.21
CA GLU A 169 -6.06 9.66 -4.97
C GLU A 169 -6.98 10.55 -4.14
N ARG A 170 -7.99 9.97 -3.50
CA ARG A 170 -8.94 10.72 -2.66
C ARG A 170 -8.23 11.44 -1.53
N TYR A 171 -7.36 10.74 -0.80
CA TYR A 171 -6.64 11.30 0.33
C TYR A 171 -5.64 12.37 -0.09
N LEU A 172 -4.93 12.17 -1.21
CA LEU A 172 -4.08 13.20 -1.79
C LEU A 172 -4.85 14.50 -2.06
N LYS A 173 -6.04 14.40 -2.66
CA LYS A 173 -6.90 15.55 -2.95
C LYS A 173 -7.32 16.27 -1.66
N ILE A 174 -7.74 15.53 -0.64
CA ILE A 174 -8.17 16.10 0.65
C ILE A 174 -7.01 16.85 1.32
N VAL A 175 -5.84 16.20 1.43
CA VAL A 175 -4.66 16.80 2.06
C VAL A 175 -4.21 18.06 1.30
N LYS A 176 -4.12 18.02 -0.03
CA LYS A 176 -3.77 19.19 -0.84
C LYS A 176 -4.73 20.35 -0.67
N ASN A 177 -6.02 20.08 -0.50
CA ASN A 177 -7.01 21.13 -0.28
C ASN A 177 -6.88 21.78 1.10
N LYS A 178 -6.38 21.05 2.10
CA LYS A 178 -6.15 21.54 3.47
C LYS A 178 -4.79 22.20 3.67
N ALA A 179 -3.82 21.91 2.81
CA ALA A 179 -2.47 22.49 2.86
C ALA A 179 -2.38 23.90 2.24
N LYS A 180 -3.37 24.28 1.41
CA LYS A 180 -3.52 25.63 0.83
C LYS A 180 -4.17 26.58 1.82
#